data_AF-A0A3Q9GDS6-F1
#
_entry.id   AF-A0A3Q9GDS6-F1
#
_cell.length_a   1.000
_cell.length_b   1.000
_cell.length_c   1.000
_cell.angle_alpha   90.00
_cell.angle_beta   90.00
_cell.angle_gamma   90.00
#
_symmetry.space_group_name_H-M   'P 1'
#
loop_
_entity.id
_entity.type
_entity.pdbx_description
1 polymer ?
#
loop_
_entity_poly.entity_id
_entity_poly.type
_entity_poly.pdbx_seq_one_letter_code
_entity_poly.pdbx_strand_id
1 'polypeptide(L)'
;MTNNDVLRRLRYTFNFNDQKVIAIFAAADLIVTRDQISNWLKKEEDPAYVNCPDTTFAAFLNGFINERRGKKEGEPAKVEKRLSNNIILTKLKIAFNLKAEDIIEMLESVDFRLNKPELSAFSRKPDHKNYRECKDQVLRNLLQGIDKKFHVQRRAKEQVKKVVVAEVPDKLEKVLENKNYNAAKANASKIYVNPNKTKVERQPGERKVLKLKPKDIWGE
;
A
#
# COMPACT_ATOMS: atom_id res chain seq x y z
N MET A 1 11.77 -7.64 14.21
CA MET A 1 10.98 -7.52 12.95
C MET A 1 9.72 -6.82 13.36
N THR A 2 9.30 -5.76 12.64
CA THR A 2 8.17 -4.94 13.09
C THR A 2 6.83 -5.49 12.59
N ASN A 3 5.72 -5.12 13.24
CA ASN A 3 4.37 -5.45 12.74
C ASN A 3 4.17 -4.94 11.31
N ASN A 4 4.70 -3.74 11.03
CA ASN A 4 4.70 -3.12 9.71
C ASN A 4 5.47 -3.95 8.68
N ASP A 5 6.62 -4.54 9.05
CA ASP A 5 7.38 -5.44 8.16
C ASP A 5 6.55 -6.66 7.75
N VAL A 6 5.86 -7.29 8.72
CA VAL A 6 5.04 -8.47 8.48
C VAL A 6 3.85 -8.12 7.58
N LEU A 7 3.16 -7.02 7.89
CA LEU A 7 2.04 -6.52 7.08
C LEU A 7 2.48 -6.23 5.64
N ARG A 8 3.62 -5.54 5.45
CA ARG A 8 4.20 -5.27 4.13
C ARG A 8 4.49 -6.56 3.37
N ARG A 9 5.17 -7.52 4.01
CA ARG A 9 5.51 -8.81 3.38
C ARG A 9 4.26 -9.57 2.94
N LEU A 10 3.26 -9.71 3.81
CA LEU A 10 2.01 -10.39 3.48
C LEU A 10 1.27 -9.69 2.33
N ARG A 11 1.19 -8.35 2.36
CA ARG A 11 0.60 -7.59 1.25
C ARG A 11 1.32 -7.84 -0.06
N TYR A 12 2.66 -7.88 -0.06
CA TYR A 12 3.44 -8.10 -1.27
C TYR A 12 3.32 -9.52 -1.80
N THR A 13 3.37 -10.54 -0.94
CA THR A 13 3.27 -11.95 -1.31
C THR A 13 1.96 -12.28 -2.03
N PHE A 14 0.84 -11.74 -1.55
CA PHE A 14 -0.48 -11.97 -2.14
C PHE A 14 -0.94 -10.85 -3.09
N ASN A 15 -0.08 -9.86 -3.33
CA ASN A 15 -0.39 -8.69 -4.15
C ASN A 15 -1.71 -8.00 -3.75
N PHE A 16 -1.95 -7.82 -2.45
CA PHE A 16 -3.18 -7.20 -1.95
C PHE A 16 -3.21 -5.70 -2.27
N ASN A 17 -4.34 -5.24 -2.83
CA ASN A 17 -4.64 -3.83 -2.95
C ASN A 17 -5.13 -3.26 -1.60
N ASP A 18 -5.18 -1.94 -1.48
CA ASP A 18 -5.58 -1.30 -0.22
C ASP A 18 -7.02 -1.68 0.16
N GLN A 19 -7.93 -1.80 -0.81
CA GLN A 19 -9.31 -2.23 -0.59
C GLN A 19 -9.42 -3.64 0.02
N LYS A 20 -8.58 -4.57 -0.43
CA LYS A 20 -8.53 -5.94 0.09
C LYS A 20 -8.01 -5.95 1.52
N VAL A 21 -6.99 -5.14 1.82
CA VAL A 21 -6.50 -4.98 3.19
C VAL A 21 -7.60 -4.40 4.10
N ILE A 22 -8.34 -3.38 3.65
CA ILE A 22 -9.51 -2.84 4.38
C ILE A 22 -10.54 -3.95 4.62
N ALA A 23 -10.85 -4.77 3.61
CA ALA A 23 -11.81 -5.86 3.75
C ALA A 23 -11.35 -6.92 4.76
N ILE A 24 -10.04 -7.21 4.84
CA ILE A 24 -9.47 -8.11 5.85
C ILE A 24 -9.69 -7.54 7.25
N PHE A 25 -9.42 -6.26 7.47
CA PHE A 25 -9.70 -5.61 8.77
C PHE A 25 -11.19 -5.62 9.13
N ALA A 26 -12.07 -5.35 8.15
CA ALA A 26 -13.51 -5.41 8.33
C ALA A 26 -14.02 -6.82 8.68
N ALA A 27 -13.32 -7.87 8.24
CA ALA A 27 -13.64 -9.25 8.61
C ALA A 27 -13.37 -9.54 10.11
N ALA A 28 -12.63 -8.69 10.81
CA ALA A 28 -12.44 -8.69 12.26
C ALA A 28 -13.12 -7.48 12.95
N ASP A 29 -14.11 -6.88 12.30
CA ASP A 29 -14.93 -5.78 12.81
C ASP A 29 -14.11 -4.53 13.20
N LEU A 30 -12.93 -4.34 12.58
CA LEU A 30 -12.13 -3.12 12.71
C LEU A 30 -12.24 -2.28 11.44
N ILE A 31 -12.69 -1.04 11.59
CA ILE A 31 -12.76 -0.07 10.50
C ILE A 31 -11.41 0.65 10.42
N VAL A 32 -10.78 0.61 9.25
CA VAL A 32 -9.50 1.29 8.98
C VAL A 32 -9.63 2.13 7.72
N THR A 33 -8.95 3.27 7.68
CA THR A 33 -8.91 4.14 6.50
C THR A 33 -7.75 3.79 5.58
N ARG A 34 -7.87 4.19 4.31
CA ARG A 34 -6.77 4.01 3.34
C ARG A 34 -5.49 4.74 3.77
N ASP A 35 -5.62 5.91 4.37
CA ASP A 35 -4.49 6.71 4.82
C ASP A 35 -3.73 6.03 5.96
N GLN A 36 -4.45 5.40 6.90
CA GLN A 36 -3.83 4.59 7.96
C GLN A 36 -3.01 3.44 7.38
N ILE A 37 -3.57 2.71 6.42
CA ILE A 37 -2.87 1.61 5.73
C ILE A 37 -1.63 2.14 5.01
N SER A 38 -1.76 3.26 4.29
CA SER A 38 -0.63 3.91 3.61
C SER A 38 0.50 4.23 4.59
N ASN A 39 0.18 4.83 5.74
CA ASN A 39 1.15 5.19 6.76
C ASN A 39 1.85 3.97 7.39
N TRP A 40 1.14 2.85 7.59
CA TRP A 40 1.74 1.61 8.09
C TRP A 40 2.64 0.91 7.07
N LEU A 41 2.39 1.11 5.77
CA LEU A 41 3.17 0.52 4.68
C LEU A 41 4.39 1.35 4.27
N LYS A 42 4.56 2.55 4.84
CA LYS A 42 5.74 3.37 4.62
C LYS A 42 6.96 2.80 5.32
N LYS A 43 8.14 3.22 4.87
CA LYS A 43 9.40 2.91 5.53
C LYS A 43 9.60 3.84 6.73
N GLU A 44 10.44 3.43 7.67
CA GLU A 44 10.65 4.14 8.94
C GLU A 44 11.26 5.54 8.75
N GLU A 45 11.92 5.80 7.62
CA GLU A 45 12.50 7.11 7.30
C GLU A 45 11.49 8.12 6.72
N ASP A 46 10.28 7.69 6.37
CA ASP A 46 9.24 8.59 5.83
C ASP A 46 8.60 9.42 6.96
N PRO A 47 8.45 10.75 6.83
CA PRO A 47 7.84 11.59 7.86
C PRO A 47 6.40 11.20 8.24
N ALA A 48 5.68 10.53 7.34
CA ALA A 48 4.32 10.05 7.58
C ALA A 48 4.28 8.55 7.93
N TYR A 49 5.42 7.96 8.28
CA TYR A 49 5.48 6.63 8.88
C TYR A 49 4.74 6.60 10.21
N VAL A 50 3.91 5.57 10.38
CA VAL A 50 3.23 5.29 11.65
C VAL A 50 3.47 3.83 12.01
N ASN A 51 3.86 3.56 13.25
CA ASN A 51 3.98 2.18 13.74
C ASN A 51 2.58 1.56 13.93
N CYS A 52 2.41 0.33 13.47
CA CYS A 52 1.15 -0.41 13.62
C CYS A 52 1.11 -1.05 15.01
N PRO A 53 0.16 -0.63 15.88
CA PRO A 53 0.09 -1.16 17.24
C PRO A 53 -0.35 -2.62 17.24
N ASP A 54 0.09 -3.35 18.26
CA ASP A 54 -0.17 -4.79 18.41
C ASP A 54 -1.65 -5.16 18.32
N THR A 55 -2.52 -4.34 18.92
CA THR A 55 -3.98 -4.55 18.91
C THR A 55 -4.56 -4.48 17.50
N THR A 56 -4.14 -3.48 16.73
CA THR A 56 -4.55 -3.31 15.33
C THR A 56 -4.01 -4.44 14.48
N PHE A 57 -2.75 -4.82 14.63
CA PHE A 57 -2.18 -5.92 13.85
C PHE A 57 -2.76 -7.29 14.24
N ALA A 58 -3.13 -7.49 15.51
CA ALA A 58 -3.87 -8.67 15.95
C ALA A 58 -5.25 -8.75 15.28
N ALA A 59 -5.95 -7.62 15.15
CA ALA A 59 -7.22 -7.55 14.41
C ALA A 59 -7.02 -7.90 12.91
N PHE A 60 -5.95 -7.39 12.27
CA PHE A 60 -5.59 -7.78 10.91
C PHE A 60 -5.43 -9.30 10.77
N LEU A 61 -4.64 -9.93 11.65
CA LEU A 61 -4.38 -11.37 11.59
C LEU A 61 -5.65 -12.20 11.85
N ASN A 62 -6.50 -11.77 12.77
CA ASN A 62 -7.81 -12.40 13.00
C ASN A 62 -8.71 -12.27 11.75
N GLY A 63 -8.72 -11.09 11.14
CA GLY A 63 -9.45 -10.83 9.91
C GLY A 63 -8.95 -11.67 8.74
N PHE A 64 -7.63 -11.87 8.68
CA PHE A 64 -6.98 -12.70 7.67
C PHE A 64 -7.32 -14.19 7.81
N ILE A 65 -7.43 -14.68 9.06
CA ILE A 65 -7.96 -16.02 9.34
C ILE A 65 -9.41 -16.14 8.85
N ASN A 66 -10.26 -15.16 9.19
CA ASN A 66 -11.67 -15.15 8.79
C ASN A 66 -11.83 -15.09 7.26
N GLU A 67 -10.99 -14.33 6.57
CA GLU A 67 -11.00 -14.23 5.11
C GLU A 67 -10.68 -15.57 4.44
N ARG A 68 -9.64 -16.27 4.92
CA ARG A 68 -9.18 -17.52 4.30
C ARG A 68 -9.98 -18.76 4.68
N ARG A 69 -10.54 -18.79 5.88
CA ARG A 69 -11.23 -19.98 6.42
C ARG A 69 -12.73 -19.81 6.57
N GLY A 70 -13.24 -18.60 6.37
CA GLY A 70 -14.60 -18.21 6.75
C GLY A 70 -14.66 -17.80 8.21
N LYS A 71 -15.68 -16.98 8.53
CA LYS A 71 -16.02 -16.68 9.92
C LYS A 71 -16.46 -17.97 10.60
N LYS A 72 -15.81 -18.32 11.70
CA LYS A 72 -16.23 -19.46 12.52
C LYS A 72 -17.54 -19.08 13.22
N GLU A 73 -18.55 -19.94 13.17
CA GLU A 73 -19.77 -19.76 13.96
C GLU A 73 -19.42 -19.93 15.44
N GLY A 74 -19.41 -18.82 16.21
CA GLY A 74 -19.03 -18.79 17.62
C GLY A 74 -18.51 -17.43 18.09
N GLU A 75 -17.95 -17.38 19.30
CA GLU A 75 -17.36 -16.15 19.83
C GLU A 75 -16.23 -15.64 18.91
N PRO A 76 -16.19 -14.34 18.60
CA PRO A 76 -15.10 -13.76 17.83
C PRO A 76 -13.77 -13.98 18.55
N ALA A 77 -12.73 -14.31 17.78
CA ALA A 77 -11.40 -14.52 18.34
C ALA A 77 -10.96 -13.28 19.11
N LYS A 78 -10.71 -13.43 20.41
CA LYS A 78 -10.29 -12.34 21.30
C LYS A 78 -9.10 -11.61 20.69
N VAL A 79 -9.23 -10.29 20.52
CA VAL A 79 -8.12 -9.45 20.08
C VAL A 79 -7.08 -9.41 21.19
N GLU A 80 -5.87 -9.84 20.86
CA GLU A 80 -4.79 -9.91 21.83
C GLU A 80 -4.22 -8.51 22.06
N LYS A 81 -4.02 -8.14 23.34
CA LYS A 81 -3.50 -6.81 23.72
C LYS A 81 -2.01 -6.65 23.42
N ARG A 82 -1.27 -7.76 23.42
CA ARG A 82 0.18 -7.84 23.18
C ARG A 82 0.43 -8.96 22.19
N LEU A 83 1.21 -8.66 21.16
CA LEU A 83 1.49 -9.60 20.09
C LEU A 83 2.95 -10.05 20.17
N SER A 84 3.16 -11.36 20.34
CA SER A 84 4.49 -11.96 20.25
C SER A 84 4.65 -12.69 18.92
N ASN A 85 5.90 -12.92 18.51
CA ASN A 85 6.20 -13.69 17.31
C ASN A 85 5.59 -15.10 17.33
N ASN A 86 5.48 -15.72 18.52
CA ASN A 86 4.81 -17.00 18.72
C ASN A 86 3.33 -16.95 18.33
N ILE A 87 2.65 -15.87 18.72
CA ILE A 87 1.25 -15.62 18.39
C ILE A 87 1.11 -15.41 16.89
N ILE A 88 1.96 -14.57 16.29
CA ILE A 88 1.94 -14.32 14.83
C ILE A 88 2.09 -15.64 14.07
N LEU A 89 3.11 -16.44 14.42
CA LEU A 89 3.35 -17.75 13.80
C LEU A 89 2.13 -18.66 13.93
N THR A 90 1.48 -18.69 15.10
CA THR A 90 0.29 -19.49 15.33
C THR A 90 -0.90 -19.01 14.50
N LYS A 91 -1.14 -17.71 14.44
CA LYS A 91 -2.21 -17.13 13.61
C LYS A 91 -1.98 -17.38 12.12
N LEU A 92 -0.74 -17.23 11.64
CA LEU A 92 -0.38 -17.56 10.24
C LEU A 92 -0.59 -19.05 9.96
N LYS A 93 -0.14 -19.95 10.85
CA LYS A 93 -0.40 -21.39 10.74
C LYS A 93 -1.89 -21.69 10.60
N ILE A 94 -2.72 -21.03 11.43
CA ILE A 94 -4.17 -21.19 11.40
C ILE A 94 -4.76 -20.63 10.11
N ALA A 95 -4.33 -19.45 9.65
CA ALA A 95 -4.83 -18.78 8.46
C ALA A 95 -4.58 -19.58 7.17
N PHE A 96 -3.42 -20.21 7.07
CA PHE A 96 -3.02 -21.02 5.92
C PHE A 96 -3.38 -22.51 6.06
N ASN A 97 -3.98 -22.92 7.18
CA ASN A 97 -4.27 -24.32 7.51
C ASN A 97 -3.03 -25.24 7.38
N LEU A 98 -1.87 -24.74 7.82
CA LEU A 98 -0.59 -25.45 7.66
C LEU A 98 -0.42 -26.52 8.74
N LYS A 99 0.01 -27.70 8.31
CA LYS A 99 0.51 -28.74 9.22
C LYS A 99 1.94 -28.45 9.63
N ALA A 100 2.41 -29.15 10.66
CA ALA A 100 3.79 -29.01 11.12
C ALA A 100 4.80 -29.37 10.01
N GLU A 101 4.48 -30.37 9.19
CA GLU A 101 5.28 -30.82 8.06
C GLU A 101 5.40 -29.75 6.98
N ASP A 102 4.29 -29.11 6.61
CA ASP A 102 4.29 -28.02 5.62
C ASP A 102 5.18 -26.85 6.05
N ILE A 103 5.18 -26.52 7.35
CA ILE A 103 6.02 -25.45 7.90
C ILE A 103 7.50 -25.81 7.81
N ILE A 104 7.85 -27.05 8.13
CA ILE A 104 9.24 -27.53 8.08
C ILE A 104 9.73 -27.52 6.63
N GLU A 105 8.93 -28.03 5.69
CA GLU A 105 9.25 -28.02 4.26
C GLU A 105 9.46 -26.58 3.73
N MET A 106 8.59 -25.64 4.13
CA MET A 106 8.73 -24.24 3.75
C MET A 106 10.00 -23.61 4.31
N LEU A 107 10.38 -23.94 5.55
CA LEU A 107 11.61 -23.43 6.16
C LEU A 107 12.86 -24.04 5.50
N GLU A 108 12.82 -25.32 5.16
CA GLU A 108 13.88 -26.01 4.42
C GLU A 108 14.11 -25.39 3.04
N SER A 109 13.06 -24.94 2.36
CA SER A 109 13.17 -24.23 1.06
C SER A 109 13.97 -22.91 1.12
N VAL A 110 14.22 -22.40 2.32
CA VAL A 110 15.00 -21.17 2.61
C VAL A 110 16.25 -21.52 3.43
N ASP A 111 16.71 -22.77 3.34
CA ASP A 111 17.90 -23.28 4.01
C ASP A 111 17.85 -23.16 5.54
N PHE A 112 16.64 -23.12 6.11
CA PHE A 112 16.44 -23.07 7.56
C PHE A 112 15.88 -24.40 8.08
N ARG A 113 16.69 -25.13 8.84
CA ARG A 113 16.29 -26.41 9.42
C ARG A 113 15.62 -26.20 10.77
N LEU A 114 14.42 -26.75 10.93
CA LEU A 114 13.66 -26.73 12.18
C LEU A 114 12.99 -28.09 12.40
N ASN A 115 13.13 -28.66 13.60
CA ASN A 115 12.55 -29.96 13.89
C ASN A 115 11.11 -29.85 14.46
N LYS A 116 10.31 -30.91 14.30
CA LYS A 116 8.93 -30.98 14.85
C LYS A 116 8.82 -30.61 16.34
N PRO A 117 9.71 -31.09 17.25
CA PRO A 117 9.63 -30.73 18.66
C PRO A 117 9.89 -29.24 18.93
N GLU A 118 10.71 -28.60 18.11
CA GLU A 118 11.03 -27.18 18.21
C GLU A 118 9.88 -26.32 17.73
N LEU A 119 9.27 -26.70 16.59
CA LEU A 119 8.06 -26.05 16.11
C LEU A 119 6.92 -26.14 17.13
N SER A 120 6.76 -27.32 17.76
CA SER A 120 5.78 -27.50 18.83
C SER A 120 6.06 -26.56 20.01
N ALA A 121 7.32 -26.38 20.40
CA ALA A 121 7.72 -25.51 21.50
C ALA A 121 7.24 -24.05 21.33
N PHE A 122 7.20 -23.53 20.10
CA PHE A 122 6.73 -22.17 19.84
C PHE A 122 5.23 -21.98 20.09
N SER A 123 4.43 -23.03 19.96
CA SER A 123 2.96 -22.97 20.15
C SER A 123 2.51 -23.27 21.58
N ARG A 124 3.44 -23.60 22.49
CA ARG A 124 3.13 -23.90 23.89
C ARG A 124 2.86 -22.61 24.68
N LYS A 125 2.21 -22.75 25.82
CA LYS A 125 2.01 -21.64 26.77
C LYS A 125 3.36 -21.22 27.38
N PRO A 126 3.55 -19.93 27.70
CA PRO A 126 4.80 -19.43 28.30
C PRO A 126 5.27 -20.18 29.55
N ASP A 127 4.34 -20.62 30.41
CA ASP A 127 4.66 -21.31 31.67
C ASP A 127 5.08 -22.78 31.50
N HIS A 128 5.06 -23.30 30.27
CA HIS A 128 5.37 -24.70 30.02
C HIS A 128 6.89 -24.94 29.96
N LYS A 129 7.40 -26.02 30.60
CA LYS A 129 8.84 -26.37 30.66
C LYS A 129 9.56 -26.37 29.30
N ASN A 130 8.85 -26.81 28.26
CA ASN A 130 9.36 -26.86 26.89
C ASN A 130 8.87 -25.70 25.99
N TYR A 131 8.48 -24.57 26.57
CA TYR A 131 8.20 -23.35 25.84
C TYR A 131 9.49 -22.76 25.28
N ARG A 132 9.43 -22.26 24.05
CA ARG A 132 10.53 -21.49 23.46
C ARG A 132 9.95 -20.25 22.80
N GLU A 133 10.63 -19.12 22.97
CA GLU A 133 10.29 -17.90 22.27
C GLU A 133 10.68 -18.01 20.79
N CYS A 134 9.77 -17.58 19.92
CA CYS A 134 9.99 -17.51 18.49
C CYS A 134 10.80 -16.24 18.17
N LYS A 135 12.05 -16.42 17.75
CA LYS A 135 12.89 -15.29 17.35
C LYS A 135 12.46 -14.73 16.00
N ASP A 136 12.77 -13.46 15.78
CA ASP A 136 12.51 -12.76 14.52
C ASP A 136 13.03 -13.49 13.29
N GLN A 137 14.18 -14.16 13.42
CA GLN A 137 14.80 -14.91 12.32
C GLN A 137 13.90 -16.03 11.81
N VAL A 138 13.24 -16.77 12.72
CA VAL A 138 12.33 -17.87 12.37
C VAL A 138 11.13 -17.31 11.61
N LEU A 139 10.53 -16.22 12.12
CA LEU A 139 9.38 -15.60 11.48
C LEU A 139 9.75 -15.00 10.11
N ARG A 140 10.94 -14.43 9.97
CA ARG A 140 11.46 -13.89 8.70
C ARG A 140 11.59 -14.99 7.64
N ASN A 141 12.18 -16.12 8.02
CA ASN A 141 12.37 -17.28 7.15
C ASN A 141 11.03 -17.93 6.79
N LEU A 142 10.10 -18.03 7.74
CA LEU A 142 8.74 -18.51 7.48
C LEU A 142 8.02 -17.63 6.45
N LEU A 143 8.09 -16.30 6.59
CA LEU A 143 7.49 -15.38 5.62
C LEU A 143 8.14 -15.49 4.24
N GLN A 144 9.45 -15.75 4.16
CA GLN A 144 10.12 -16.03 2.88
C GLN A 144 9.67 -17.37 2.28
N GLY A 145 9.47 -18.41 3.09
CA GLY A 145 8.92 -19.69 2.62
C GLY A 145 7.48 -19.55 2.13
N ILE A 146 6.64 -18.78 2.84
CA ILE A 146 5.28 -18.43 2.40
C ILE A 146 5.33 -17.65 1.09
N ASP A 147 6.24 -16.68 0.95
CA ASP A 147 6.41 -15.95 -0.30
C ASP A 147 6.76 -16.92 -1.43
N LYS A 148 7.80 -17.75 -1.30
CA LYS A 148 8.17 -18.73 -2.34
C LYS A 148 7.01 -19.68 -2.72
N LYS A 149 6.23 -20.15 -1.75
CA LYS A 149 5.16 -21.13 -1.99
C LYS A 149 3.91 -20.52 -2.61
N PHE A 150 3.54 -19.31 -2.19
CA PHE A 150 2.28 -18.67 -2.58
C PHE A 150 2.46 -17.43 -3.46
N HIS A 151 3.68 -17.14 -3.91
CA HIS A 151 3.97 -15.94 -4.68
C HIS A 151 3.06 -15.87 -5.90
N VAL A 152 2.14 -14.90 -5.91
CA VAL A 152 1.36 -14.61 -7.10
C VAL A 152 2.29 -13.83 -8.02
N GLN A 153 2.71 -14.46 -9.12
CA GLN A 153 3.51 -13.77 -10.14
C GLN A 153 2.78 -12.50 -10.55
N ARG A 154 3.44 -11.36 -10.34
CA ARG A 154 2.95 -10.12 -10.92
C ARG A 154 2.92 -10.33 -12.43
N ARG A 155 1.83 -9.95 -13.10
CA ARG A 155 1.97 -9.53 -14.50
C ARG A 155 3.08 -8.50 -14.47
N ALA A 156 4.20 -8.77 -15.12
CA ALA A 156 5.24 -7.78 -15.29
C ALA A 156 4.50 -6.53 -15.76
N LYS A 157 4.63 -5.42 -15.03
CA LYS A 157 4.36 -4.15 -15.69
C LYS A 157 5.28 -4.19 -16.88
N GLU A 158 4.70 -4.35 -18.06
CA GLU A 158 5.39 -4.22 -19.32
C GLU A 158 6.26 -3.00 -19.12
N GLN A 159 7.58 -3.20 -19.10
CA GLN A 159 8.49 -2.09 -19.00
C GLN A 159 8.20 -1.33 -20.27
N VAL A 160 7.32 -0.33 -20.19
CA VAL A 160 7.24 0.71 -21.20
C VAL A 160 8.63 1.25 -21.16
N LYS A 161 9.48 0.79 -22.09
CA LYS A 161 10.77 1.40 -22.34
C LYS A 161 10.43 2.87 -22.40
N LYS A 162 10.93 3.66 -21.45
CA LYS A 162 11.10 5.08 -21.68
C LYS A 162 12.05 5.11 -22.87
N VAL A 163 11.50 5.05 -24.07
CA VAL A 163 12.16 5.55 -25.25
C VAL A 163 12.43 6.98 -24.85
N VAL A 164 13.69 7.24 -24.50
CA VAL A 164 14.22 8.58 -24.52
C VAL A 164 13.98 8.98 -25.96
N VAL A 165 12.89 9.69 -26.21
CA VAL A 165 12.63 10.31 -27.50
C VAL A 165 13.72 11.36 -27.59
N ALA A 166 14.86 10.96 -28.15
CA ALA A 166 15.78 11.91 -28.78
C ALA A 166 14.90 12.81 -29.64
N GLU A 167 15.02 14.12 -29.44
CA GLU A 167 14.25 15.19 -30.07
C GLU A 167 13.90 14.85 -31.52
N VAL A 168 12.76 14.20 -31.73
CA VAL A 168 12.17 14.06 -33.05
C VAL A 168 11.22 15.24 -33.18
N PRO A 169 11.46 16.16 -34.12
CA PRO A 169 10.61 17.32 -34.31
C PRO A 169 9.17 16.85 -34.47
N ASP A 170 8.28 17.53 -33.76
CA ASP A 170 6.87 17.18 -33.64
C ASP A 170 6.29 17.01 -35.05
N LYS A 171 5.42 16.02 -35.27
CA LYS A 171 4.77 15.81 -36.58
C LYS A 171 4.04 17.07 -37.06
N LEU A 172 3.71 17.99 -36.14
CA LEU A 172 3.18 19.31 -36.42
C LEU A 172 4.15 20.21 -37.22
N GLU A 173 5.46 20.15 -36.95
CA GLU A 173 6.48 20.96 -37.63
C GLU A 173 6.63 20.55 -39.10
N LYS A 174 6.67 19.24 -39.38
CA LYS A 174 6.71 18.72 -40.76
C LYS A 174 5.44 19.01 -41.58
N VAL A 175 4.29 19.16 -40.92
CA VAL A 175 3.03 19.53 -41.58
C VAL A 175 2.97 21.04 -41.88
N LEU A 176 3.67 21.86 -41.09
CA LEU A 176 3.81 23.30 -41.34
C LEU A 176 4.80 23.59 -42.47
N GLU A 177 5.93 22.88 -42.55
CA GLU A 177 6.91 23.01 -43.64
C GLU A 177 6.36 22.62 -45.02
N ASN A 178 5.47 21.62 -45.07
CA ASN A 178 4.91 21.12 -46.34
C ASN A 178 3.62 21.83 -46.79
N LYS A 179 3.18 22.86 -46.06
CA LYS A 179 2.13 23.75 -46.56
C LYS A 179 2.79 24.93 -47.28
N ASN A 180 2.79 24.85 -48.61
CA ASN A 180 2.94 26.03 -49.46
C ASN A 180 1.79 27.01 -49.19
N TYR A 181 1.92 27.83 -48.15
CA TYR A 181 1.19 29.08 -48.03
C TYR A 181 1.77 30.05 -49.05
N ASN A 182 1.56 29.77 -50.34
CA ASN A 182 1.62 30.81 -51.35
C ASN A 182 0.66 31.91 -50.89
N ALA A 183 1.24 33.07 -50.61
CA ALA A 183 0.61 34.20 -49.95
C ALA A 183 -0.80 34.47 -50.48
N ALA A 184 -1.81 34.20 -49.67
CA ALA A 184 -3.13 34.78 -49.89
C ALA A 184 -2.98 36.29 -49.66
N LYS A 185 -2.99 37.07 -50.74
CA LYS A 185 -3.01 38.54 -50.67
C LYS A 185 -4.15 38.99 -49.76
N ALA A 186 -3.85 39.96 -48.90
CA ALA A 186 -4.78 40.55 -47.96
C ALA A 186 -5.91 41.31 -48.67
N ASN A 187 -6.97 40.62 -49.06
CA ASN A 187 -8.26 41.23 -49.28
C ASN A 187 -9.11 40.95 -48.04
N ALA A 188 -9.31 41.99 -47.23
CA ALA A 188 -10.02 41.94 -45.97
C ALA A 188 -11.40 41.27 -46.10
N SER A 189 -11.50 40.00 -45.69
CA SER A 189 -12.78 39.35 -45.50
C SER A 189 -13.42 39.92 -44.24
N LYS A 190 -14.67 40.37 -44.37
CA LYS A 190 -15.45 41.00 -43.28
C LYS A 190 -15.38 40.14 -42.02
N ILE A 191 -14.90 40.74 -40.93
CA ILE A 191 -14.86 40.13 -39.59
C ILE A 191 -16.29 39.70 -39.25
N TYR A 192 -16.51 38.39 -39.09
CA TYR A 192 -17.79 37.87 -38.62
C TYR A 192 -18.00 38.30 -37.16
N VAL A 193 -18.99 39.14 -36.92
CA VAL A 193 -19.44 39.54 -35.58
C VAL A 193 -20.69 38.73 -35.26
N ASN A 194 -20.58 37.85 -34.25
CA ASN A 194 -21.68 36.99 -33.81
C ASN A 194 -22.84 37.87 -33.27
N PRO A 195 -24.03 37.89 -33.92
CA PRO A 195 -25.16 38.73 -33.53
C PRO A 195 -25.81 38.33 -32.19
N ASN A 196 -25.53 37.12 -31.68
CA ASN A 196 -26.07 36.62 -30.41
C ASN A 196 -25.08 36.77 -29.24
N LYS A 197 -24.00 37.55 -29.38
CA LYS A 197 -23.06 37.78 -28.29
C LYS A 197 -23.61 38.82 -27.32
N THR A 198 -24.33 38.37 -26.30
CA THR A 198 -24.64 39.20 -25.12
C THR A 198 -23.32 39.59 -24.43
N LYS A 199 -22.98 40.87 -24.45
CA LYS A 199 -21.85 41.42 -23.68
C LYS A 199 -22.21 41.33 -22.19
N VAL A 200 -21.69 40.32 -21.50
CA VAL A 200 -21.69 40.30 -20.04
C VAL A 200 -20.53 41.18 -19.59
N GLU A 201 -20.80 42.44 -19.24
CA GLU A 201 -19.84 43.27 -18.51
C GLU A 201 -19.68 42.69 -17.11
N ARG A 202 -18.58 41.97 -16.89
CA ARG A 202 -18.18 41.58 -15.54
C ARG A 202 -17.60 42.81 -14.86
N GLN A 203 -18.32 43.37 -13.89
CA GLN A 203 -17.75 44.41 -13.06
C GLN A 203 -16.47 43.89 -12.37
N PRO A 204 -15.38 44.65 -12.38
CA PRO A 204 -14.15 44.26 -11.69
C PRO A 204 -14.47 44.13 -10.19
N GLY A 205 -14.22 42.95 -9.63
CA GLY A 205 -14.47 42.71 -8.22
C GLY A 205 -13.55 43.59 -7.36
N GLU A 206 -14.12 44.53 -6.63
CA GLU A 206 -13.42 45.28 -5.58
C GLU A 206 -13.09 44.34 -4.41
N ARG A 207 -11.99 43.59 -4.53
CA ARG A 207 -11.38 42.98 -3.35
C ARG A 207 -10.64 44.07 -2.60
N LYS A 208 -11.19 44.52 -1.46
CA LYS A 208 -10.48 45.37 -0.50
C LYS A 208 -9.31 44.58 0.09
N VAL A 209 -8.15 44.66 -0.54
CA VAL A 209 -6.89 44.15 0.03
C VAL A 209 -6.43 45.16 1.08
N LEU A 210 -6.27 44.73 2.35
CA LEU A 210 -5.65 45.56 3.38
C LEU A 210 -4.21 45.88 2.93
N LYS A 211 -3.96 47.14 2.57
CA LYS A 211 -2.61 47.64 2.31
C LYS A 211 -1.93 47.91 3.66
N LEU A 212 -1.41 46.87 4.29
CA LEU A 212 -0.53 46.99 5.45
C LEU A 212 0.75 47.69 4.99
N LYS A 213 1.13 48.80 5.64
CA LYS A 213 2.43 49.42 5.39
C LYS A 213 3.51 48.61 6.12
N PRO A 214 4.76 48.60 5.65
CA PRO A 214 5.85 47.90 6.35
C PRO A 214 6.00 48.30 7.82
N LYS A 215 5.68 49.56 8.17
CA LYS A 215 5.66 50.05 9.55
C LYS A 215 4.61 49.36 10.44
N ASP A 216 3.48 48.92 9.86
CA ASP A 216 2.41 48.22 10.59
C ASP A 216 2.74 46.74 10.84
N ILE A 217 3.73 46.21 10.11
CA ILE A 217 4.20 44.81 10.24
C ILE A 217 5.42 44.73 11.17
N TRP A 218 6.30 45.74 11.13
CA TRP A 218 7.62 45.65 11.78
C TRP A 218 7.85 46.63 12.94
N GLY A 219 6.95 47.57 13.22
CA GLY A 219 7.21 48.64 14.21
C GLY A 219 8.37 49.56 13.77
N GLU A 220 8.56 50.71 14.43
CA GLU A 220 9.77 51.52 14.19
C GLU A 220 11.01 50.91 14.83
#